data_AF-A0A5S3VT82-F1
#
_entry.id   AF-A0A5S3VT82-F1
#
_cell.length_a   1.000
_cell.length_b   1.000
_cell.length_c   1.000
_cell.angle_alpha   90.00
_cell.angle_beta   90.00
_cell.angle_gamma   90.00
#
_symmetry.space_group_name_H-M   'P 1'
#
loop_
_entity.id
_entity.type
_entity.pdbx_description
1 polymer ?
#
loop_
_entity_poly.entity_id
_entity_poly.type
_entity_poly.pdbx_seq_one_letter_code
_entity_poly.pdbx_strand_id
1 'polypeptide(L)'
;ISYFAKHVDNARQMAVSPTGVVYVGSRKAGKVHALIDSDKDGKADRKIVLAQGLNMPSGLAMKGNDLFVAEVNRVIRFANIDKQLNATAKQFNYEVVFDELPSKRHHGWKFIRFADNGELLIPVGVACNVCTEDPKFGRIF
;
A
#
# COMPACT_ATOMS: atom_id res chain seq x y z
N ILE A 1 -6.54 -24.08 -8.52
CA ILE A 1 -6.16 -22.65 -8.35
C ILE A 1 -7.17 -21.80 -9.11
N SER A 2 -7.71 -20.74 -8.50
CA SER A 2 -8.68 -19.81 -9.10
C SER A 2 -8.24 -18.36 -8.84
N TYR A 3 -8.80 -17.40 -9.60
CA TYR A 3 -8.55 -15.98 -9.38
C TYR A 3 -9.53 -15.40 -8.36
N PHE A 4 -9.02 -14.73 -7.34
CA PHE A 4 -9.83 -13.86 -6.47
C PHE A 4 -10.30 -12.61 -7.22
N ALA A 5 -9.40 -11.95 -7.96
CA ALA A 5 -9.72 -10.79 -8.79
C ALA A 5 -8.87 -10.77 -10.07
N LYS A 6 -9.39 -10.19 -11.14
CA LYS A 6 -8.69 -10.00 -12.42
C LYS A 6 -8.52 -8.51 -12.75
N HIS A 7 -7.58 -8.22 -13.65
CA HIS A 7 -7.32 -6.87 -14.17
C HIS A 7 -6.98 -5.85 -13.06
N VAL A 8 -6.15 -6.27 -12.10
CA VAL A 8 -5.54 -5.38 -11.10
C VAL A 8 -4.12 -5.10 -11.58
N ASP A 9 -3.98 -4.04 -12.38
CA ASP A 9 -2.76 -3.78 -13.13
C ASP A 9 -1.55 -3.64 -12.21
N ASN A 10 -0.56 -4.47 -12.46
CA ASN A 10 0.70 -4.49 -11.73
C ASN A 10 0.54 -4.56 -10.20
N ALA A 11 -0.48 -5.29 -9.74
CA ALA A 11 -0.65 -5.69 -8.34
C ALA A 11 0.66 -6.22 -7.76
N ARG A 12 1.02 -5.76 -6.55
CA ARG A 12 2.30 -6.12 -5.93
C ARG A 12 2.18 -6.60 -4.49
N GLN A 13 1.50 -5.85 -3.62
CA GLN A 13 1.19 -6.29 -2.26
C GLN A 13 -0.24 -5.94 -1.89
N MET A 14 -0.72 -6.57 -0.83
CA MET A 14 -2.08 -6.44 -0.36
C MET A 14 -2.14 -6.40 1.16
N ALA A 15 -3.19 -5.78 1.69
CA ALA A 15 -3.56 -5.84 3.10
C ALA A 15 -5.07 -6.12 3.19
N VAL A 16 -5.50 -6.85 4.20
CA VAL A 16 -6.91 -7.22 4.37
C VAL A 16 -7.45 -6.52 5.61
N SER A 17 -8.58 -5.83 5.45
CA SER A 17 -9.25 -5.15 6.56
C SER A 17 -9.96 -6.13 7.49
N PRO A 18 -10.31 -5.73 8.73
CA PRO A 18 -11.12 -6.56 9.61
C PRO A 18 -12.49 -6.96 9.04
N THR A 19 -13.03 -6.23 8.07
CA THR A 19 -14.30 -6.57 7.41
C THR A 19 -14.12 -7.49 6.19
N GLY A 20 -12.88 -7.82 5.82
CA GLY A 20 -12.56 -8.73 4.71
C GLY A 20 -12.28 -8.03 3.37
N VAL A 21 -12.30 -6.70 3.31
CA VAL A 21 -11.90 -5.98 2.09
C VAL A 21 -10.41 -6.18 1.83
N VAL A 22 -10.07 -6.57 0.60
CA VAL A 22 -8.68 -6.74 0.18
C VAL A 22 -8.21 -5.47 -0.53
N TYR A 23 -7.28 -4.76 0.10
CA TYR A 23 -6.63 -3.59 -0.49
C TYR A 23 -5.37 -4.01 -1.24
N VAL A 24 -5.16 -3.49 -2.44
CA VAL A 24 -4.03 -3.88 -3.31
C VAL A 24 -3.30 -2.67 -3.86
N GLY A 25 -2.00 -2.62 -3.61
CA GLY A 25 -1.08 -1.64 -4.19
C GLY A 25 -0.48 -2.12 -5.50
N SER A 26 -0.20 -1.18 -6.39
CA SER A 26 0.49 -1.45 -7.64
C SER A 26 1.85 -0.76 -7.69
N ARG A 27 2.83 -1.42 -8.31
CA ARG A 27 4.21 -0.90 -8.32
C ARG A 27 4.45 0.16 -9.39
N LYS A 28 4.10 -0.10 -10.64
CA LYS A 28 4.33 0.80 -11.79
C LYS A 28 3.06 1.52 -12.21
N ALA A 29 1.89 0.92 -11.96
CA ALA A 29 0.61 1.51 -12.33
C ALA A 29 0.22 2.69 -11.41
N GLY A 30 0.83 2.83 -10.23
CA GLY A 30 0.64 4.00 -9.36
C GLY A 30 -0.75 4.08 -8.72
N LYS A 31 -1.44 2.96 -8.58
CA LYS A 31 -2.80 2.83 -8.07
C LYS A 31 -2.88 2.03 -6.78
N VAL A 32 -3.87 2.36 -5.96
CA VAL A 32 -4.35 1.56 -4.83
C VAL A 32 -5.80 1.16 -5.13
N HIS A 33 -6.11 -0.13 -4.97
CA HIS A 33 -7.42 -0.69 -5.22
C HIS A 33 -8.05 -1.23 -3.95
N ALA A 34 -9.37 -1.18 -3.86
CA ALA A 34 -10.17 -2.00 -2.95
C ALA A 34 -10.86 -3.10 -3.77
N LEU A 35 -10.74 -4.34 -3.32
CA LEU A 35 -11.37 -5.51 -3.90
C LEU A 35 -12.33 -6.09 -2.86
N ILE A 36 -13.61 -6.15 -3.22
CA ILE A 36 -14.69 -6.51 -2.30
C ILE A 36 -15.37 -7.75 -2.84
N ASP A 37 -15.46 -8.75 -1.99
CA ASP A 37 -16.23 -9.98 -2.18
C ASP A 37 -17.47 -9.87 -1.27
N SER A 38 -18.57 -9.42 -1.87
CA SER A 38 -19.79 -9.05 -1.14
C SER A 38 -20.63 -10.28 -0.78
N ASP A 39 -20.54 -11.35 -1.57
CA ASP A 39 -21.26 -12.61 -1.36
C ASP A 39 -20.42 -13.70 -0.67
N LYS A 40 -19.12 -13.44 -0.45
CA LYS A 40 -18.16 -14.31 0.23
C LYS A 40 -17.91 -15.62 -0.50
N ASP A 41 -18.00 -15.61 -1.83
CA ASP A 41 -17.75 -16.79 -2.68
C ASP A 41 -16.26 -17.03 -2.97
N GLY A 42 -15.38 -16.16 -2.44
CA GLY A 42 -13.95 -16.19 -2.67
C GLY A 42 -13.54 -15.48 -3.96
N LYS A 43 -14.38 -14.62 -4.53
CA LYS A 43 -14.07 -13.75 -5.67
C LYS A 43 -14.56 -12.33 -5.41
N ALA A 44 -13.73 -11.35 -5.74
CA ALA A 44 -14.15 -9.97 -5.68
C ALA A 44 -15.16 -9.65 -6.80
N ASP A 45 -16.38 -9.27 -6.42
CA ASP A 45 -17.42 -8.77 -7.32
C ASP A 45 -17.28 -7.27 -7.61
N ARG A 46 -16.60 -6.53 -6.74
CA ARG A 46 -16.39 -5.08 -6.89
C ARG A 46 -14.91 -4.74 -6.80
N LYS A 47 -14.49 -3.85 -7.71
CA LYS A 47 -13.13 -3.29 -7.76
C LYS A 47 -13.22 -1.78 -7.84
N ILE A 48 -12.63 -1.11 -6.86
CA ILE A 48 -12.64 0.34 -6.73
C ILE A 48 -11.20 0.85 -6.77
N VAL A 49 -10.94 1.95 -7.48
CA VAL A 49 -9.66 2.66 -7.41
C VAL A 49 -9.77 3.69 -6.30
N LEU A 50 -8.98 3.53 -5.23
CA LEU A 50 -8.96 4.45 -4.09
C LEU A 50 -8.11 5.69 -4.37
N ALA A 51 -6.94 5.46 -4.96
CA ALA A 51 -6.03 6.52 -5.37
C ALA A 51 -5.25 6.09 -6.61
N GLN A 52 -4.81 7.08 -7.39
CA GLN A 52 -4.04 6.89 -8.61
C GLN A 52 -3.00 8.00 -8.76
N GLY A 53 -1.98 7.78 -9.61
CA GLY A 53 -0.88 8.73 -9.81
C GLY A 53 0.14 8.72 -8.67
N LEU A 54 0.10 7.72 -7.80
CA LEU A 54 1.03 7.56 -6.68
C LEU A 54 2.39 7.02 -7.15
N ASN A 55 3.43 7.32 -6.39
CA ASN A 55 4.81 6.93 -6.65
C ASN A 55 5.11 5.52 -6.14
N MET A 56 4.79 4.53 -6.96
CA MET A 56 4.99 3.11 -6.70
C MET A 56 4.41 2.61 -5.35
N PRO A 57 3.10 2.81 -5.10
CA PRO A 57 2.41 2.48 -3.85
C PRO A 57 2.33 0.95 -3.64
N SER A 58 3.46 0.33 -3.33
CA SER A 58 3.57 -1.13 -3.21
C SER A 58 3.33 -1.61 -1.78
N GLY A 59 3.77 -0.84 -0.78
CA GLY A 59 3.68 -1.25 0.62
C GLY A 59 2.30 -0.96 1.17
N LEU A 60 1.58 -1.98 1.64
CA LEU A 60 0.27 -1.81 2.27
C LEU A 60 0.24 -2.50 3.63
N ALA A 61 -0.30 -1.82 4.64
CA ALA A 61 -0.54 -2.40 5.95
C ALA A 61 -1.80 -1.81 6.59
N MET A 62 -2.54 -2.64 7.32
CA MET A 62 -3.63 -2.19 8.18
C MET A 62 -3.12 -1.93 9.60
N LYS A 63 -3.67 -0.90 10.26
CA LYS A 63 -3.61 -0.74 11.71
C LYS A 63 -5.00 -0.33 12.21
N GLY A 64 -5.66 -1.25 12.91
CA GLY A 64 -7.08 -1.09 13.21
C GLY A 64 -7.90 -0.95 11.92
N ASN A 65 -8.60 0.17 11.76
CA ASN A 65 -9.43 0.48 10.59
C ASN A 65 -8.73 1.38 9.56
N ASP A 66 -7.47 1.74 9.80
CA ASP A 66 -6.71 2.63 8.93
C ASP A 66 -5.86 1.80 7.96
N LEU A 67 -5.87 2.19 6.69
CA LEU A 67 -4.98 1.63 5.66
C LEU A 67 -3.79 2.58 5.47
N PHE A 68 -2.59 2.05 5.68
CA PHE A 68 -1.34 2.74 5.39
C PHE A 68 -0.80 2.26 4.04
N VAL A 69 -0.33 3.20 3.23
CA VAL A 69 0.26 2.92 1.93
C VAL A 69 1.61 3.62 1.83
N ALA A 70 2.67 2.84 1.59
CA ALA A 70 4.01 3.35 1.35
C ALA A 70 4.25 3.53 -0.15
N GLU A 71 4.44 4.79 -0.52
CA GLU A 71 5.10 5.21 -1.75
C GLU A 71 6.62 5.13 -1.58
N VAL A 72 7.38 5.37 -2.65
CA VAL A 72 8.86 5.40 -2.56
C VAL A 72 9.33 6.43 -1.53
N ASN A 73 8.73 7.62 -1.57
CA ASN A 73 9.19 8.84 -0.91
C ASN A 73 8.32 9.27 0.28
N ARG A 74 7.22 8.58 0.58
CA ARG A 74 6.33 8.93 1.68
C ARG A 74 5.39 7.79 2.06
N VAL A 75 4.72 7.94 3.19
CA VAL A 75 3.62 7.10 3.65
C VAL A 75 2.36 7.95 3.72
N ILE A 76 1.28 7.44 3.11
CA ILE A 76 -0.06 8.01 3.22
C ILE A 76 -0.96 7.10 4.05
N ARG A 77 -1.98 7.69 4.68
CA ARG A 77 -2.99 6.97 5.48
C ARG A 77 -4.39 7.29 5.00
N PHE A 78 -5.17 6.25 4.73
CA PHE A 78 -6.62 6.34 4.62
C PHE A 78 -7.23 5.99 5.97
N ALA A 79 -7.74 7.00 6.66
CA ALA A 79 -8.39 6.80 7.95
C ALA A 79 -9.76 6.14 7.77
N ASN A 80 -10.05 5.11 8.59
CA ASN A 80 -11.30 4.35 8.55
C ASN A 80 -11.74 3.95 7.13
N ILE A 81 -10.83 3.34 6.36
CA ILE A 81 -11.00 3.19 4.90
C ILE A 81 -12.31 2.48 4.51
N ASP A 82 -12.72 1.45 5.24
CA ASP A 82 -13.95 0.70 4.96
C ASP A 82 -15.20 1.60 5.06
N LYS A 83 -15.20 2.60 5.96
CA LYS A 83 -16.30 3.58 6.06
C LYS A 83 -16.34 4.51 4.85
N GLN A 84 -15.19 4.83 4.27
CA GLN A 84 -15.14 5.66 3.06
C GLN A 84 -15.72 4.91 1.85
N LEU A 85 -15.64 3.58 1.79
CA LEU A 85 -16.24 2.76 0.71
C LEU A 85 -17.77 2.84 0.67
N ASN A 86 -18.40 3.13 1.81
CA ASN A 86 -19.85 3.28 1.91
C ASN A 86 -20.32 4.71 1.59
N ALA A 87 -19.40 5.67 1.55
CA ALA A 87 -19.72 7.03 1.17
C ALA A 87 -19.92 7.11 -0.34
N THR A 88 -20.92 7.88 -0.79
CA THR A 88 -21.10 8.27 -2.20
C THR A 88 -20.03 9.27 -2.69
N ALA A 89 -18.89 9.33 -2.01
CA ALA A 89 -17.83 10.29 -2.25
C ALA A 89 -17.22 10.07 -3.63
N LYS A 90 -17.03 11.18 -4.38
CA LYS A 90 -16.37 11.15 -5.69
C LYS A 90 -14.86 10.87 -5.59
N GLN A 91 -14.28 11.04 -4.39
CA GLN A 91 -12.86 10.83 -4.11
C GLN A 91 -12.69 10.27 -2.69
N PHE A 92 -11.69 9.41 -2.52
CA PHE A 92 -11.26 8.89 -1.22
C PHE A 92 -10.21 9.82 -0.61
N ASN A 93 -10.33 10.09 0.68
CA ASN A 93 -9.43 10.99 1.39
C ASN A 93 -8.31 10.20 2.06
N TYR A 94 -7.09 10.65 1.85
CA TYR A 94 -5.91 10.23 2.58
C TYR A 94 -5.12 11.45 3.04
N GLU A 95 -4.27 11.25 4.04
CA GLU A 95 -3.30 12.25 4.48
C GLU A 95 -1.87 11.68 4.35
N VAL A 96 -0.89 12.58 4.24
CA VAL A 96 0.53 12.20 4.33
C VAL A 96 0.90 12.14 5.80
N VAL A 97 1.37 10.98 6.27
CA VAL A 97 1.74 10.78 7.69
C VAL A 97 3.25 10.76 7.89
N PHE A 98 4.03 10.61 6.82
CA PHE A 98 5.49 10.65 6.84
C PHE A 98 6.03 10.90 5.42
N ASP A 99 6.90 11.88 5.20
CA ASP A 99 7.42 12.23 3.87
C ASP A 99 8.94 12.47 3.80
N GLU A 100 9.66 12.04 4.82
CA GLU A 100 11.12 12.16 4.88
C GLU A 100 11.87 10.97 4.24
N LEU A 101 11.18 10.11 3.47
CA LEU A 101 11.82 8.97 2.81
C LEU A 101 12.61 9.40 1.57
N PRO A 102 13.72 8.71 1.23
CA PRO A 102 14.44 8.94 -0.01
C PRO A 102 13.55 8.75 -1.25
N SER A 103 13.78 9.58 -2.27
CA SER A 103 12.91 9.64 -3.46
C SER A 103 13.35 8.77 -4.64
N LYS A 104 14.50 8.10 -4.54
CA LYS A 104 15.06 7.30 -5.64
C LYS A 104 14.23 6.04 -5.89
N ARG A 105 13.75 5.86 -7.12
CA ARG A 105 12.90 4.73 -7.52
C ARG A 105 13.63 3.40 -7.62
N HIS A 106 14.91 3.40 -8.00
CA HIS A 106 15.71 2.18 -8.08
C HIS A 106 15.83 1.60 -6.66
N HIS A 107 15.38 0.34 -6.47
CA HIS A 107 15.23 -0.32 -5.16
C HIS A 107 14.38 0.44 -4.12
N GLY A 108 13.60 1.43 -4.55
CA GLY A 108 12.81 2.28 -3.67
C GLY A 108 11.42 1.75 -3.33
N TRP A 109 10.96 0.66 -3.97
CA TRP A 109 9.66 0.07 -3.66
C TRP A 109 9.68 -0.51 -2.25
N LYS A 110 8.57 -0.34 -1.53
CA LYS A 110 8.49 -0.66 -0.10
C LYS A 110 7.58 -1.87 0.13
N PHE A 111 7.95 -2.69 1.11
CA PHE A 111 7.01 -3.49 1.91
C PHE A 111 6.79 -2.75 3.23
N ILE A 112 5.62 -2.84 3.85
CA ILE A 112 5.44 -2.29 5.21
C ILE A 112 4.63 -3.24 6.07
N ARG A 113 4.87 -3.20 7.38
CA ARG A 113 4.10 -3.94 8.38
C ARG A 113 4.20 -3.24 9.73
N PHE A 114 3.13 -3.29 10.51
CA PHE A 114 3.19 -2.91 11.91
C PHE A 114 3.74 -4.05 12.77
N ALA A 115 4.71 -3.74 13.62
CA ALA A 115 5.19 -4.61 14.67
C ALA A 115 4.19 -4.67 15.84
N ASP A 116 4.36 -5.64 16.73
CA ASP A 116 3.43 -5.87 17.85
C ASP A 116 3.45 -4.70 18.87
N ASN A 117 4.56 -3.96 18.94
CA ASN A 117 4.69 -2.73 19.72
C ASN A 117 4.00 -1.52 19.07
N GLY A 118 3.44 -1.67 17.87
CA GLY A 118 2.72 -0.63 17.14
C GLY A 118 3.57 0.24 16.21
N GLU A 119 4.87 0.01 16.12
CA GLU A 119 5.77 0.72 15.20
C GLU A 119 5.56 0.25 13.75
N LEU A 120 5.72 1.16 12.79
CA LEU A 120 5.63 0.84 11.36
C LEU A 120 7.03 0.54 10.82
N LEU A 121 7.26 -0.71 10.42
CA LEU A 121 8.52 -1.14 9.82
C LEU A 121 8.53 -0.80 8.33
N ILE A 122 9.54 -0.02 7.91
CA ILE A 122 9.71 0.43 6.52
C ILE A 122 11.14 0.15 6.06
N PRO A 123 11.37 -0.81 5.14
CA PRO A 123 12.68 -1.06 4.58
C PRO A 123 13.09 0.04 3.61
N VAL A 124 14.29 0.60 3.77
CA VAL A 124 14.85 1.59 2.84
C VAL A 124 16.01 0.97 2.08
N GLY A 125 15.74 0.58 0.82
CA GLY A 125 16.75 -0.02 -0.06
C GLY A 125 17.76 1.01 -0.56
N VAL A 126 19.03 0.60 -0.66
CA VAL A 126 20.08 1.38 -1.34
C VAL A 126 19.73 1.44 -2.83
N ALA A 127 19.77 2.63 -3.44
CA ALA A 127 19.34 2.83 -4.81
C ALA A 127 20.33 2.30 -5.89
N CYS A 128 21.03 1.20 -5.63
CA CYS A 128 22.00 0.61 -6.56
C CYS A 128 22.25 -0.88 -6.31
N ASN A 129 22.90 -1.54 -7.28
CA ASN A 129 23.32 -2.94 -7.20
C ASN A 129 24.81 -3.10 -6.80
N VAL A 130 25.67 -2.17 -7.22
CA VAL A 130 27.13 -2.20 -6.99
C VAL A 130 27.61 -0.77 -6.69
N CYS A 131 27.28 -0.25 -5.52
CA CYS A 131 27.87 1.01 -5.04
C CYS A 131 29.04 0.73 -4.12
N THR A 132 30.01 1.63 -4.11
CA THR A 132 30.88 1.86 -2.96
C THR A 132 30.02 2.14 -1.72
N GLU A 133 30.34 1.50 -0.60
CA GLU A 133 29.54 1.55 0.63
C GLU A 133 29.30 2.99 1.11
N ASP A 134 28.04 3.38 1.23
CA ASP A 134 27.63 4.54 2.02
C ASP A 134 27.02 4.02 3.34
N PRO A 135 27.65 4.31 4.50
CA PRO A 135 27.25 3.78 5.80
C PRO A 135 25.85 4.23 6.28
N LYS A 136 25.15 5.09 5.53
CA LYS A 136 23.77 5.53 5.80
C LYS A 136 22.69 4.57 5.27
N PHE A 137 23.02 3.58 4.44
CA PHE A 137 22.05 2.64 3.87
C PHE A 137 22.26 1.20 4.43
N GLY A 138 21.26 0.31 4.25
CA GLY A 138 21.34 -1.07 4.75
C GLY A 138 21.11 -1.23 6.25
N ARG A 139 20.37 -0.30 6.87
CA ARG A 139 20.04 -0.29 8.30
C ARG A 139 18.53 -0.41 8.52
N ILE A 140 18.16 -0.98 9.66
CA ILE A 140 16.81 -0.95 10.21
C ILE A 140 16.84 0.09 11.32
N PHE A 141 15.90 1.05 11.25
CA PHE A 141 15.63 2.02 12.30
C PHE A 141 14.54 1.48 13.20
#